data_AF-A0A938PBD1-F1
#
_entry.id   AF-A0A938PBD1-F1
#
_cell.length_a   1.000
_cell.length_b   1.000
_cell.length_c   1.000
_cell.angle_alpha   90.00
_cell.angle_beta   90.00
_cell.angle_gamma   90.00
#
_symmetry.space_group_name_H-M   'P 1'
#
loop_
_entity.id
_entity.type
_entity.pdbx_description
1 polymer ?
#
loop_
_entity_poly.entity_id
_entity_poly.type
_entity_poly.pdbx_seq_one_letter_code
_entity_poly.pdbx_strand_id
1 'polypeptide(L)'
;MIEIKITIEAALTLLLERMKFELKFRQKGGLIHPNLKLEELSYDQQLEIVEAAIFDTILLLPFDLILQETNLVYIITETVKSLSFILKKEQFINYSQKKARKLIQPIIKNFASIETNKDFQYN
;
A
#
# COMPACT_ATOMS: atom_id res chain seq x y z
N MET A 1 15.48 -8.25 -12.52
CA MET A 1 14.71 -7.78 -11.36
C MET A 1 15.41 -6.56 -10.80
N ILE A 2 14.77 -5.39 -10.84
CA ILE A 2 15.29 -4.22 -10.12
C ILE A 2 14.87 -4.34 -8.66
N GLU A 3 15.83 -4.23 -7.75
CA GLU A 3 15.56 -4.31 -6.32
C GLU A 3 15.35 -2.91 -5.76
N ILE A 4 14.18 -2.68 -5.17
CA ILE A 4 13.93 -1.47 -4.40
C ILE A 4 14.72 -1.59 -3.11
N LYS A 5 15.75 -0.75 -2.97
CA LYS A 5 16.64 -0.72 -1.80
C LYS A 5 16.01 0.07 -0.65
N ILE A 6 14.93 -0.47 -0.09
CA ILE A 6 14.29 0.05 1.12
C ILE A 6 14.22 -1.07 2.17
N THR A 7 14.51 -0.74 3.42
CA THR A 7 14.34 -1.71 4.52
C THR A 7 12.87 -1.82 4.90
N ILE A 8 12.48 -2.95 5.49
CA ILE A 8 11.08 -3.14 5.93
C ILE A 8 10.71 -2.12 7.02
N GLU A 9 11.65 -1.73 7.89
CA GLU A 9 11.43 -0.72 8.92
C GLU A 9 11.15 0.67 8.32
N ALA A 10 11.88 1.04 7.26
CA ALA A 10 11.65 2.30 6.55
C ALA A 10 10.29 2.28 5.83
N ALA A 11 9.96 1.18 5.16
CA ALA A 11 8.66 0.99 4.53
C ALA A 11 7.50 1.04 5.54
N LEU A 12 7.71 0.46 6.73
CA LEU A 12 6.74 0.45 7.83
C LEU A 12 6.50 1.84 8.40
N THR A 13 7.57 2.61 8.58
CA THR A 13 7.47 4.01 9.02
C THR A 13 6.67 4.83 8.03
N LEU A 14 6.99 4.71 6.74
CA LEU A 14 6.24 5.39 5.66
C LEU A 14 4.76 4.96 5.65
N LEU A 15 4.50 3.65 5.75
CA LEU A 15 3.13 3.14 5.76
C LEU A 15 2.33 3.71 6.95
N LEU A 16 2.90 3.72 8.15
CA LEU A 16 2.23 4.29 9.32
C LEU A 16 1.92 5.78 9.16
N GLU A 17 2.81 6.57 8.56
CA GLU A 17 2.55 7.97 8.27
C GLU A 17 1.38 8.15 7.30
N ARG A 18 1.36 7.35 6.23
CA ARG A 18 0.28 7.35 5.24
C ARG A 18 -1.05 6.88 5.85
N MET A 19 -1.03 5.87 6.72
CA MET A 19 -2.21 5.42 7.47
C MET A 19 -2.77 6.52 8.39
N LYS A 20 -1.91 7.28 9.07
CA LYS A 20 -2.34 8.41 9.90
C LYS A 20 -2.98 9.52 9.06
N PHE A 21 -2.45 9.79 7.87
CA PHE A 21 -3.04 10.75 6.96
C PHE A 21 -4.42 10.30 6.47
N GLU A 22 -4.53 9.04 6.05
CA GLU A 22 -5.79 8.44 5.61
C GLU A 22 -6.84 8.42 6.73
N LEU A 23 -6.46 8.06 7.96
CA LEU A 23 -7.38 8.13 9.10
C LEU A 23 -7.94 9.54 9.29
N LYS A 24 -7.09 10.57 9.24
CA LYS A 24 -7.53 11.97 9.35
C LYS A 24 -8.49 12.34 8.21
N PHE A 25 -8.24 11.86 7.00
CA PHE A 25 -9.12 12.10 5.86
C PHE A 25 -10.50 11.46 6.07
N ARG A 26 -10.54 10.18 6.46
CA ARG A 26 -11.79 9.47 6.78
C ARG A 26 -12.56 10.10 7.93
N GLN A 27 -11.86 10.60 8.95
CA GLN A 27 -12.47 11.31 10.07
C GLN A 27 -13.11 12.64 9.63
N LYS A 28 -12.42 13.41 8.79
CA LYS A 28 -12.99 14.64 8.21
C LYS A 28 -14.20 14.36 7.33
N GLY A 29 -14.20 13.22 6.64
CA GLY A 29 -15.33 12.76 5.82
C GLY A 29 -16.49 12.12 6.60
N GLY A 30 -16.39 12.01 7.93
CA GLY A 30 -17.42 11.39 8.77
C GLY A 30 -17.51 9.85 8.66
N LEU A 31 -16.55 9.21 7.99
CA LEU A 31 -16.50 7.74 7.84
C LEU A 31 -15.99 7.05 9.11
N ILE A 32 -15.18 7.76 9.89
CA ILE A 32 -14.63 7.29 11.17
C ILE A 32 -14.85 8.39 12.21
N HIS A 33 -15.18 8.00 13.44
CA HIS A 33 -15.35 8.96 14.53
C HIS A 33 -14.02 9.71 14.81
N PRO A 34 -14.04 11.06 14.95
CA PRO A 34 -12.83 11.89 14.99
C PRO A 34 -11.90 11.61 16.18
N ASN A 35 -12.43 11.01 17.26
CA ASN A 35 -11.63 10.70 18.46
C ASN A 35 -11.02 9.29 18.46
N LEU A 36 -11.33 8.45 17.48
CA LEU A 36 -10.76 7.10 17.40
C LEU A 36 -9.34 7.14 16.85
N LYS A 37 -8.44 6.43 17.50
CA LYS A 37 -7.07 6.18 17.03
C LYS A 37 -7.02 4.92 16.18
N LEU A 38 -5.94 4.76 15.41
CA LEU A 38 -5.74 3.60 14.54
C LEU A 38 -5.89 2.28 15.31
N GLU A 39 -5.31 2.19 16.51
CA GLU A 39 -5.27 0.99 17.35
C GLU A 39 -6.65 0.57 17.87
N GLU A 40 -7.58 1.53 17.96
CA GLU A 40 -8.94 1.33 18.47
C GLU A 40 -9.91 0.80 17.40
N LEU A 41 -9.51 0.86 16.13
CA LEU A 41 -10.32 0.40 15.01
C LEU A 41 -10.40 -1.14 14.96
N SER A 42 -11.46 -1.64 14.31
CA SER A 42 -11.55 -3.06 13.98
C SER A 42 -10.46 -3.45 12.97
N TYR A 43 -10.12 -4.73 12.89
CA TYR A 43 -9.14 -5.20 11.91
C TYR A 43 -9.56 -4.84 10.48
N ASP A 44 -10.84 -4.98 10.13
CA ASP A 44 -11.32 -4.68 8.78
C ASP A 44 -11.17 -3.19 8.46
N GLN A 45 -11.51 -2.30 9.42
CA GLN A 45 -11.32 -0.86 9.26
C GLN A 45 -9.84 -0.49 9.13
N GLN A 46 -8.96 -1.11 9.93
CA GLN A 46 -7.52 -0.90 9.81
C GLN A 46 -7.01 -1.39 8.46
N LEU A 47 -7.47 -2.55 8.00
CA LEU A 47 -7.07 -3.13 6.73
C LEU A 47 -7.46 -2.22 5.55
N GLU A 48 -8.66 -1.65 5.55
CA GLU A 48 -9.05 -0.69 4.51
C GLU A 48 -8.15 0.55 4.49
N ILE A 49 -7.76 1.06 5.67
CA ILE A 49 -6.83 2.19 5.77
C ILE A 49 -5.44 1.80 5.27
N VAL A 50 -4.96 0.61 5.63
CA VAL A 50 -3.68 0.05 5.17
C VAL A 50 -3.66 -0.07 3.65
N GLU A 51 -4.70 -0.66 3.05
CA GLU A 51 -4.77 -0.86 1.60
C GLU A 51 -4.86 0.46 0.85
N ALA A 52 -5.63 1.44 1.36
CA ALA A 52 -5.66 2.80 0.80
C ALA A 52 -4.30 3.49 0.91
N ALA A 53 -3.64 3.41 2.07
CA ALA A 53 -2.33 3.99 2.28
C ALA A 53 -1.25 3.37 1.36
N ILE A 54 -1.28 2.05 1.15
CA ILE A 54 -0.39 1.36 0.21
C ILE A 54 -0.65 1.82 -1.22
N PHE A 55 -1.92 1.85 -1.63
CA PHE A 55 -2.31 2.28 -2.98
C PHE A 55 -1.78 3.67 -3.29
N ASP A 56 -2.03 4.62 -2.40
CA ASP A 56 -1.51 5.98 -2.46
C ASP A 56 0.01 6.04 -2.55
N THR A 57 0.70 5.26 -1.72
CA THR A 57 2.17 5.24 -1.68
C THR A 57 2.75 4.74 -3.00
N ILE A 58 2.15 3.72 -3.59
CA ILE A 58 2.61 3.14 -4.85
C ILE A 58 2.41 4.12 -5.99
N LEU A 59 1.30 4.87 -6.01
CA LEU A 59 1.07 5.89 -7.04
C LEU A 59 2.13 7.01 -7.02
N LEU A 60 2.85 7.19 -5.91
CA LEU A 60 3.95 8.15 -5.81
C LEU A 60 5.31 7.58 -6.23
N LEU A 61 5.40 6.27 -6.51
CA LEU A 61 6.65 5.67 -6.96
C LEU A 61 6.96 6.06 -8.41
N PRO A 62 8.26 6.13 -8.77
CA PRO A 62 8.68 6.20 -10.16
C PRO A 62 8.05 5.07 -10.99
N PHE A 63 7.52 5.43 -12.16
CA PHE A 63 6.84 4.54 -13.08
C PHE A 63 7.62 3.25 -13.38
N ASP A 64 8.93 3.36 -13.59
CA ASP A 64 9.80 2.22 -13.90
C ASP A 64 9.85 1.19 -12.77
N LEU A 65 9.73 1.63 -11.50
CA LEU A 65 9.72 0.72 -10.35
C LEU A 65 8.39 -0.04 -10.22
N ILE A 66 7.31 0.48 -10.82
CA ILE A 66 5.99 -0.14 -10.80
C ILE A 66 5.85 -1.16 -11.92
N LEU A 67 6.35 -0.85 -13.12
CA LEU A 67 6.21 -1.73 -14.29
C LEU A 67 7.21 -2.87 -14.35
N GLN A 68 8.41 -2.66 -13.82
CA GLN A 68 9.42 -3.70 -13.84
C GLN A 68 9.11 -4.76 -12.79
N GLU A 69 9.61 -5.97 -13.02
CA GLU A 69 9.60 -7.00 -11.99
C GLU A 69 10.56 -6.59 -10.86
N THR A 70 9.96 -6.17 -9.74
CA THR A 70 10.65 -5.73 -8.52
C THR A 70 10.23 -6.56 -7.31
N ASN A 71 10.93 -6.37 -6.19
CA ASN A 71 10.58 -6.93 -4.89
C ASN A 71 9.41 -6.19 -4.19
N LEU A 72 8.67 -5.31 -4.87
CA LEU A 72 7.61 -4.48 -4.27
C LEU A 72 6.51 -5.30 -3.57
N VAL A 73 6.05 -6.38 -4.19
CA VAL A 73 5.03 -7.28 -3.60
C VAL A 73 5.53 -7.86 -2.26
N TYR A 74 6.81 -8.23 -2.21
CA TYR A 74 7.43 -8.75 -1.00
C TYR A 74 7.53 -7.67 0.08
N ILE A 75 8.04 -6.49 -0.27
CA ILE A 75 8.14 -5.34 0.65
C ILE A 75 6.78 -5.02 1.26
N ILE A 76 5.73 -4.90 0.43
CA ILE A 76 4.37 -4.63 0.91
C ILE A 76 3.91 -5.73 1.87
N THR A 77 4.11 -7.00 1.50
CA THR A 77 3.65 -8.13 2.30
C THR A 77 4.29 -8.14 3.68
N GLU A 78 5.62 -8.03 3.75
CA GLU A 78 6.33 -8.06 5.02
C GLU A 78 6.07 -6.80 5.84
N THR A 79 5.95 -5.63 5.21
CA THR A 79 5.59 -4.39 5.89
C THR A 79 4.21 -4.48 6.55
N VAL A 80 3.21 -5.03 5.83
CA VAL A 80 1.86 -5.21 6.39
C VAL A 80 1.86 -6.22 7.51
N LYS A 81 2.61 -7.32 7.39
CA LYS A 81 2.75 -8.28 8.50
C LYS A 81 3.34 -7.65 9.75
N SER A 82 4.33 -6.76 9.61
CA SER A 82 4.95 -6.06 10.74
C SER A 82 3.98 -5.16 11.51
N LEU A 83 2.85 -4.74 10.90
CA LEU A 83 1.80 -4.01 11.61
C LEU A 83 1.15 -4.82 12.74
N SER A 84 1.24 -6.16 12.70
CA SER A 84 0.68 -7.01 13.76
C SER A 84 1.22 -6.65 15.14
N PHE A 85 2.53 -6.33 15.22
CA PHE A 85 3.20 -5.95 16.45
C PHE A 85 2.84 -4.53 16.90
N ILE A 86 2.70 -3.60 15.95
CA ILE A 86 2.44 -2.18 16.25
C ILE A 86 0.98 -1.96 16.64
N LEU A 87 0.05 -2.50 15.86
CA LEU A 87 -1.39 -2.34 16.07
C LEU A 87 -1.99 -3.40 16.99
N LYS A 88 -1.16 -4.35 17.44
CA LYS A 88 -1.56 -5.48 18.31
C LYS A 88 -2.72 -6.29 17.72
N LYS A 89 -2.69 -6.53 16.41
CA LYS A 89 -3.67 -7.34 15.66
C LYS A 89 -2.96 -8.47 14.91
N GLU A 90 -3.04 -9.68 15.45
CA GLU A 90 -2.37 -10.86 14.88
C GLU A 90 -2.84 -11.21 13.47
N GLN A 91 -4.05 -10.79 13.09
CA GLN A 91 -4.61 -11.02 11.76
C GLN A 91 -3.69 -10.52 10.62
N PHE A 92 -2.90 -9.46 10.86
CA PHE A 92 -1.94 -8.93 9.88
C PHE A 92 -0.83 -9.92 9.51
N ILE A 93 -0.47 -10.86 10.40
CA ILE A 93 0.53 -11.91 10.12
C ILE A 93 0.11 -12.76 8.91
N ASN A 94 -1.20 -12.91 8.70
CA ASN A 94 -1.77 -13.69 7.61
C ASN A 94 -1.93 -12.90 6.29
N TYR A 95 -1.39 -11.67 6.21
CA TYR A 95 -1.37 -10.94 4.96
C TYR A 95 -0.44 -11.63 3.96
N SER A 96 -0.95 -11.92 2.76
CA SER A 96 -0.26 -12.77 1.78
C SER A 96 0.21 -11.96 0.57
N GLN A 97 1.24 -12.47 -0.11
CA GLN A 97 1.69 -11.91 -1.38
C GLN A 97 0.57 -11.87 -2.43
N LYS A 98 -0.37 -12.81 -2.38
CA LYS A 98 -1.55 -12.81 -3.27
C LYS A 98 -2.43 -11.58 -3.01
N LYS A 99 -2.64 -11.19 -1.75
CA LYS A 99 -3.38 -9.97 -1.39
C LYS A 99 -2.62 -8.72 -1.86
N ALA A 100 -1.33 -8.63 -1.55
CA ALA A 100 -0.48 -7.53 -2.00
C ALA A 100 -0.51 -7.39 -3.54
N ARG A 101 -0.32 -8.49 -4.28
CA ARG A 101 -0.39 -8.49 -5.74
C ARG A 101 -1.75 -8.03 -6.25
N LYS A 102 -2.85 -8.54 -5.66
CA LYS A 102 -4.21 -8.15 -6.05
C LYS A 102 -4.45 -6.65 -5.85
N LEU A 103 -3.93 -6.06 -4.77
CA LEU A 103 -4.05 -4.64 -4.47
C LEU A 103 -3.36 -3.77 -5.52
N ILE A 104 -2.16 -4.16 -5.97
CA ILE A 104 -1.34 -3.34 -6.88
C ILE A 104 -1.60 -3.64 -8.36
N GLN A 105 -2.22 -4.77 -8.68
CA GLN A 105 -2.45 -5.20 -10.06
C GLN A 105 -3.20 -4.18 -10.92
N PRO A 106 -4.25 -3.46 -10.42
CA PRO A 106 -4.92 -2.44 -11.20
C PRO A 106 -3.97 -1.29 -11.60
N ILE A 107 -3.08 -0.90 -10.69
CA ILE A 107 -2.08 0.15 -10.92
C ILE A 107 -1.13 -0.29 -12.04
N ILE A 108 -0.57 -1.49 -11.93
CA ILE A 108 0.35 -2.05 -12.94
C ILE A 108 -0.33 -2.14 -14.32
N LYS A 109 -1.57 -2.63 -14.37
CA LYS A 109 -2.32 -2.74 -15.64
C LYS A 109 -2.57 -1.38 -16.29
N ASN A 110 -2.93 -0.37 -15.50
CA ASN A 110 -3.16 0.98 -16.00
C ASN A 110 -1.86 1.63 -16.51
N PHE A 111 -0.72 1.41 -15.83
CA PHE A 111 0.55 1.95 -16.30
C PHE A 111 1.06 1.23 -17.55
N ALA A 112 0.89 -0.09 -17.64
CA ALA A 112 1.31 -0.87 -18.82
C ALA A 112 0.50 -0.50 -20.07
N SER A 113 -0.78 -0.15 -19.93
CA SER A 113 -1.61 0.31 -21.05
C SER A 113 -1.23 1.71 -21.54
N ILE A 114 -0.65 2.55 -20.68
CA ILE A 114 -0.12 3.86 -21.08
C ILE A 114 1.15 3.69 -21.92
N GLU A 115 2.04 2.78 -21.53
CA GLU A 115 3.28 2.49 -22.27
C GLU A 115 2.96 1.99 -23.69
N THR A 116 2.07 1.01 -23.81
CA THR A 116 1.66 0.48 -25.12
C THR A 116 0.98 1.51 -26.02
N ASN A 117 0.22 2.47 -25.46
CA ASN A 117 -0.39 3.53 -26.27
C ASN A 117 0.61 4.58 -26.79
N LYS A 118 1.74 4.79 -26.10
CA LYS A 118 2.80 5.70 -26.61
C LYS A 118 3.41 5.15 -27.90
N ASP A 119 3.59 3.84 -28.01
CA ASP A 119 4.11 3.19 -29.22
C ASP A 119 3.16 3.34 -30.43
N PHE A 120 1.85 3.50 -30.18
CA PHE A 120 0.87 3.74 -31.25
C PHE A 120 0.85 5.19 -31.77
N GLN A 121 1.34 6.17 -31.01
CA GLN A 121 1.32 7.59 -31.42
C GLN A 121 2.49 7.98 -32.35
N TYR A 122 3.45 7.08 -32.57
CA TYR A 122 4.61 7.31 -33.45
C TYR A 122 4.61 6.46 -34.73
N ASN A 123 3.46 5.84 -35.07
CA ASN A 123 3.22 5.20 -36.38
C ASN A 123 2.12 5.95 -37.13
#